data_AF-X1M337-F1
#
_entry.id   AF-X1M337-F1
#
_cell.length_a   1.000
_cell.length_b   1.000
_cell.length_c   1.000
_cell.angle_alpha   90.00
_cell.angle_beta   90.00
_cell.angle_gamma   90.00
#
_symmetry.space_group_name_H-M   'P 1'
#
loop_
_entity.id
_entity.type
_entity.pdbx_description
1 polymer ?
#
loop_
_entity_poly.entity_id
_entity_poly.type
_entity_poly.pdbx_seq_one_letter_code
_entity_poly.pdbx_strand_id
1 'polypeptide(L)'
;MGSGLGQWLNQRCKNERLSLRQAATRTGLSHSTIRDIIKGNHPSPETIKKLVLGFTTSLSERVDLEDYLMLLAGYRTEHPQIKPSDPMLKSCISYWENT
;
A
#
# COMPACT_ATOMS: atom_id res chain seq x y z
N MET A 1 -10.48 -2.92 16.19
CA MET A 1 -9.99 -3.77 15.08
C MET A 1 -8.93 -2.96 14.34
N GLY A 2 -7.71 -3.48 14.18
CA GLY A 2 -6.63 -2.73 13.52
C GLY A 2 -6.93 -2.51 12.04
N SER A 3 -6.45 -1.40 11.47
CA SER A 3 -6.57 -1.10 10.04
C SER A 3 -5.93 -2.21 9.20
N GLY A 4 -6.39 -2.39 7.95
CA GLY A 4 -5.84 -3.41 7.04
C GLY A 4 -4.32 -3.29 6.90
N LEU A 5 -3.80 -2.06 6.91
CA LEU A 5 -2.37 -1.78 6.90
C LEU A 5 -1.66 -2.28 8.17
N GLY A 6 -2.24 -2.08 9.35
CA GLY A 6 -1.68 -2.58 10.61
C GLY A 6 -1.60 -4.10 10.67
N GLN A 7 -2.61 -4.78 10.11
CA GLN A 7 -2.60 -6.24 9.98
C GLN A 7 -1.51 -6.72 9.02
N TRP A 8 -1.40 -6.08 7.85
CA TRP A 8 -0.35 -6.38 6.88
C TRP A 8 1.05 -6.22 7.50
N LEU A 9 1.31 -5.12 8.20
CA LEU A 9 2.61 -4.84 8.80
C LEU A 9 2.97 -5.90 9.86
N ASN A 10 2.00 -6.30 10.69
CA ASN A 10 2.19 -7.34 11.69
C ASN A 10 2.48 -8.71 11.05
N GLN A 11 1.74 -9.08 10.00
CA GLN A 11 1.95 -10.33 9.27
C GLN A 11 3.30 -10.34 8.55
N ARG A 12 3.69 -9.23 7.92
CA ARG A 12 4.99 -9.09 7.26
C ARG A 12 6.14 -9.25 8.25
N CYS A 13 6.05 -8.62 9.42
CA CYS A 13 7.05 -8.80 10.48
C CYS A 13 7.15 -10.25 10.96
N LYS A 14 6.01 -10.94 11.13
CA LYS A 14 6.00 -12.37 11.51
C LYS A 14 6.64 -13.26 10.46
N ASN A 15 6.33 -13.05 9.18
CA ASN A 15 6.87 -13.85 8.08
C ASN A 15 8.38 -13.70 7.96
N GLU A 16 8.89 -12.47 8.15
CA GLU A 16 10.32 -12.17 8.08
C GLU A 16 11.05 -12.33 9.43
N ARG A 17 10.36 -12.79 10.48
CA ARG A 17 10.88 -12.93 11.86
C ARG A 17 11.52 -11.65 12.40
N LEU A 18 10.94 -10.50 12.06
CA LEU A 18 11.40 -9.19 12.50
C LEU A 18 10.65 -8.75 13.76
N SER A 19 11.39 -8.24 14.74
CA SER A 19 10.81 -7.44 15.81
C SER A 19 10.34 -6.08 15.28
N LEU A 20 9.39 -5.44 15.97
CA LEU A 20 8.92 -4.11 15.61
C LEU A 20 10.05 -3.06 15.57
N ARG A 21 11.06 -3.22 16.42
CA ARG A 21 12.24 -2.34 16.44
C ARG A 21 13.14 -2.56 15.22
N GLN A 22 13.28 -3.80 14.76
CA GLN A 22 14.00 -4.10 13.51
C GLN A 22 13.23 -3.59 12.29
N ALA A 23 11.90 -3.75 12.27
CA ALA A 23 11.06 -3.19 11.20
C ALA A 23 11.16 -1.65 11.15
N ALA A 24 11.14 -0.98 12.30
CA ALA A 24 11.34 0.45 12.42
C ALA A 24 12.71 0.87 11.85
N THR A 25 13.78 0.19 12.25
CA THR A 25 15.14 0.44 11.76
C THR A 25 15.24 0.26 10.25
N ARG A 26 14.65 -0.83 9.73
CA ARG A 26 14.67 -1.18 8.31
C ARG A 26 13.94 -0.18 7.42
N THR A 27 12.88 0.42 7.95
CA THR A 27 12.02 1.38 7.22
C THR A 27 12.43 2.83 7.48
N GLY A 28 13.40 3.07 8.37
CA GLY A 28 13.76 4.42 8.82
C GLY A 28 12.64 5.12 9.61
N LEU A 29 11.66 4.36 10.12
CA LEU A 29 10.55 4.88 10.92
C LEU A 29 10.85 4.76 12.41
N SER A 30 10.15 5.57 13.21
CA SER A 30 10.22 5.44 14.66
C SER A 30 9.45 4.20 15.13
N HIS A 31 9.88 3.61 16.23
CA HIS A 31 9.18 2.48 16.86
C HIS A 31 7.74 2.84 17.27
N SER A 32 7.49 4.09 17.70
CA SER A 32 6.14 4.58 17.96
C SER A 32 5.29 4.61 16.70
N THR A 33 5.82 5.09 15.57
CA THR A 33 5.10 5.10 14.29
C THR A 33 4.67 3.68 13.88
N ILE A 34 5.56 2.69 13.97
CA ILE A 34 5.23 1.29 13.69
C ILE A 34 4.11 0.77 14.60
N ARG A 35 4.19 1.10 15.90
CA ARG A 35 3.18 0.72 16.88
C ARG A 35 1.82 1.38 16.59
N ASP A 36 1.82 2.65 16.21
CA ASP A 36 0.60 3.41 15.92
C ASP A 36 -0.11 2.87 14.68
N ILE A 37 0.64 2.51 13.64
CA ILE A 37 0.11 1.84 12.44
C ILE A 37 -0.55 0.51 12.82
N ILE A 38 0.09 -0.31 13.65
CA ILE A 38 -0.47 -1.61 14.10
C ILE A 38 -1.74 -1.41 14.91
N LYS A 39 -1.82 -0.33 15.71
CA LYS A 39 -3.03 0.04 16.47
C LYS A 39 -4.16 0.55 15.59
N GLY A 40 -3.91 0.80 14.30
CA GLY A 40 -4.90 1.26 13.35
C GLY A 40 -4.92 2.78 13.14
N ASN A 41 -3.88 3.50 13.58
CA ASN A 41 -3.75 4.90 13.23
C ASN A 41 -3.48 5.06 11.72
N HIS A 42 -3.93 6.16 11.13
CA HIS A 42 -3.78 6.43 9.70
C HIS A 42 -2.40 7.06 9.43
N PRO A 43 -1.43 6.33 8.85
CA PRO A 43 -0.14 6.92 8.53
C PRO A 43 -0.23 7.84 7.32
N SER A 44 0.69 8.80 7.21
CA SER A 44 0.79 9.66 6.02
C SER A 44 1.24 8.86 4.79
N PRO A 45 0.98 9.35 3.56
CA PRO A 45 1.48 8.73 2.33
C PRO A 45 3.01 8.59 2.31
N GLU A 46 3.73 9.55 2.91
CA GLU A 46 5.19 9.50 3.04
C GLU A 46 5.64 8.33 3.94
N THR A 47 4.89 8.05 5.00
CA THR A 47 5.16 6.92 5.89
C THR A 47 4.96 5.59 5.14
N ILE A 48 3.95 5.51 4.29
CA ILE A 48 3.72 4.34 3.42
C ILE A 48 4.89 4.14 2.47
N LYS A 49 5.40 5.20 1.82
CA LYS A 49 6.59 5.11 0.96
C LYS A 49 7.82 4.57 1.71
N LYS A 50 8.04 4.99 2.96
CA LYS A 50 9.13 4.47 3.82
C LYS A 50 8.96 2.99 4.14
N LEU A 51 7.72 2.52 4.37
CA LEU A 51 7.43 1.08 4.51
C LEU A 51 7.79 0.32 3.23
N VAL A 52 7.33 0.81 2.08
CA VAL A 52 7.60 0.19 0.77
C VAL A 52 9.11 0.07 0.55
N LEU A 53 9.84 1.17 0.71
CA LEU A 53 11.30 1.21 0.54
C LEU A 53 12.03 0.24 1.50
N GLY A 54 11.53 0.08 2.73
CA GLY A 54 12.13 -0.85 3.69
C GLY A 54 11.87 -2.32 3.36
N PHE A 55 10.74 -2.66 2.73
CA PHE A 55 10.32 -4.04 2.49
C PHE A 55 10.52 -4.54 1.06
N THR A 56 11.02 -3.71 0.13
CA THR A 56 11.23 -4.05 -1.29
C THR A 56 12.63 -3.72 -1.77
N THR A 57 13.14 -4.49 -2.73
CA THR A 57 14.45 -4.27 -3.34
C THR A 57 14.36 -3.86 -4.82
N SER A 58 13.31 -4.28 -5.53
CA SER A 58 13.10 -3.98 -6.95
C SER A 58 12.11 -2.82 -7.18
N LEU A 59 12.21 -2.14 -8.33
CA LEU A 59 11.33 -1.03 -8.68
C LEU A 59 9.89 -1.48 -8.99
N SER A 60 9.71 -2.65 -9.60
CA SER A 60 8.38 -3.21 -9.91
C SER A 60 7.63 -3.56 -8.62
N GLU A 61 8.27 -4.25 -7.67
CA GLU A 61 7.67 -4.58 -6.38
C GLU A 61 7.29 -3.33 -5.57
N ARG A 62 8.04 -2.24 -5.73
CA ARG A 62 7.75 -0.96 -5.06
C ARG A 62 6.42 -0.40 -5.49
N VAL A 63 6.15 -0.37 -6.79
CA VAL A 63 4.91 0.21 -7.34
C VAL A 63 3.71 -0.61 -6.90
N ASP A 64 3.79 -1.93 -7.04
CA ASP A 64 2.70 -2.84 -6.66
C ASP A 64 2.43 -2.79 -5.16
N LEU A 65 3.48 -2.78 -4.35
CA LEU A 65 3.34 -2.72 -2.89
C LEU A 65 2.85 -1.34 -2.44
N GLU A 66 3.33 -0.24 -3.04
CA GLU A 66 2.86 1.10 -2.70
C GLU A 66 1.35 1.22 -2.96
N ASP A 67 0.87 0.78 -4.12
CA ASP A 67 -0.55 0.82 -4.44
C ASP A 67 -1.38 0.00 -3.43
N TYR A 68 -0.95 -1.23 -3.16
CA TYR A 68 -1.60 -2.11 -2.20
C TYR A 68 -1.67 -1.49 -0.79
N LEU A 69 -0.58 -0.90 -0.29
CA LEU A 69 -0.57 -0.27 1.03
C LEU A 69 -1.40 1.01 1.09
N MET A 70 -1.46 1.78 0.00
CA MET A 70 -2.32 2.97 -0.11
C MET A 70 -3.81 2.59 -0.05
N LEU A 71 -4.19 1.48 -0.68
CA LEU A 71 -5.55 0.92 -0.60
C LEU A 71 -5.87 0.46 0.83
N LEU A 72 -4.96 -0.26 1.48
CA LEU A 72 -5.14 -0.70 2.87
C LEU A 72 -5.20 0.45 3.88
N ALA A 73 -4.58 1.59 3.56
CA ALA A 73 -4.62 2.81 4.37
C ALA A 73 -5.86 3.69 4.08
N GLY A 74 -6.66 3.34 3.08
CA GLY A 74 -7.85 4.10 2.68
C GLY A 74 -7.55 5.36 1.85
N TYR A 75 -6.33 5.53 1.34
CA TYR A 75 -6.00 6.62 0.39
C TYR A 75 -6.54 6.35 -1.01
N ARG A 76 -6.77 5.08 -1.33
CA ARG A 76 -7.44 4.65 -2.56
C ARG A 76 -8.68 3.85 -2.16
N THR A 77 -9.83 4.24 -2.68
CA THR A 77 -10.92 3.29 -2.85
C THR A 77 -10.50 2.29 -3.91
N GLU A 78 -10.82 0.99 -3.73
CA GLU A 78 -10.76 0.01 -4.82
C GLU A 78 -11.26 0.71 -6.08
N HIS A 79 -10.38 0.81 -7.07
CA HIS A 79 -10.73 1.41 -8.35
C HIS A 79 -12.05 0.74 -8.74
N PRO A 80 -13.17 1.48 -8.93
CA PRO A 80 -14.37 0.85 -9.43
C PRO A 80 -13.91 0.26 -10.75
N GLN A 81 -13.80 -1.07 -10.78
CA GLN A 81 -13.65 -1.85 -11.98
C GLN A 81 -14.73 -1.27 -12.87
N ILE A 82 -14.33 -0.45 -13.85
CA ILE A 82 -15.25 0.20 -14.76
C ILE A 82 -16.05 -0.96 -15.33
N LYS A 83 -17.28 -1.13 -14.87
CA LYS A 83 -18.16 -2.12 -15.45
C LYS A 83 -18.31 -1.66 -16.90
N PRO A 84 -18.06 -2.52 -17.92
CA PRO A 84 -18.20 -2.16 -19.33
C PRO A 84 -19.62 -1.73 -19.74
N SER A 85 -20.54 -1.65 -18.78
CA SER A 85 -21.91 -1.19 -18.93
C SER A 85 -22.06 0.34 -18.97
N ASP A 86 -21.00 1.13 -18.76
CA ASP A 86 -21.07 2.58 -18.91
C ASP A 86 -20.81 2.99 -20.39
N PRO A 87 -21.86 3.42 -21.13
CA PRO A 87 -21.76 3.69 -22.57
C PRO A 87 -20.80 4.84 -22.91
N MET A 88 -20.42 5.70 -21.96
CA MET A 88 -19.46 6.78 -22.23
C MET A 88 -18.02 6.29 -22.43
N LEU A 89 -17.64 5.16 -21.84
CA LEU A 89 -16.25 4.69 -21.85
C LEU A 89 -15.86 3.88 -23.10
N LYS A 90 -16.84 3.36 -23.85
CA LYS A 90 -16.59 2.77 -25.18
C LYS A 90 -16.03 3.79 -26.17
N SER A 91 -16.39 5.06 -26.04
CA SER A 91 -15.93 6.11 -26.94
C SER A 91 -14.46 6.47 -26.73
N CYS A 92 -13.90 6.28 -25.54
CA CYS A 92 -12.49 6.63 -25.27
C CYS A 92 -11.51 5.53 -25.70
N ILE A 93 -11.92 4.26 -25.64
CA ILE A 93 -11.06 3.12 -26.03
C ILE A 93 -10.90 3.04 -27.56
N SER A 94 -11.93 3.40 -28.33
CA SER A 94 -11.91 3.41 -29.79
C SER A 94 -10.87 4.36 -30.42
N TYR A 95 -10.36 5.36 -29.69
CA TYR A 95 -9.37 6.31 -30.22
C TYR A 95 -7.94 5.78 -30.21
N TRP A 96 -7.65 4.66 -29.53
CA TRP A 96 -6.30 4.09 -29.45
C TRP A 96 -6.05 2.89 -30.38
N GLU A 97 -7.09 2.34 -31.01
CA GLU A 97 -6.97 1.16 -31.88
C GLU A 97 -6.95 1.48 -33.39
N ASN A 98 -6.88 2.76 -33.79
CA ASN A 98 -6.95 3.19 -35.20
C ASN A 98 -5.77 4.08 -35.64
N THR A 99 -4.55 3.70 -35.26
CA THR A 99 -3.31 4.13 -35.95
C THR A 99 -2.45 2.93 -36.25
#